data_AF-A0A9X4XAJ9-F1
#
_entry.id   AF-A0A9X4XAJ9-F1
#
_cell.length_a   1.000
_cell.length_b   1.000
_cell.length_c   1.000
_cell.angle_alpha   90.00
_cell.angle_beta   90.00
_cell.angle_gamma   90.00
#
_symmetry.space_group_name_H-M   'P 1'
#
loop_
_entity.id
_entity.type
_entity.pdbx_description
1 polymer ?
#
loop_
_entity_poly.entity_id
_entity_poly.type
_entity_poly.pdbx_seq_one_letter_code
_entity_poly.pdbx_strand_id
1 'polypeptide(L)'
;MKNALPNVKKYQTVFIGSPIWWGEYPMVVRTFIDNTNLNGKTVIPFTTSGGSGLGNTREVLEKAYPKAHVRKGFTVEGETVKSDPNTVKTDADKWLNQLGY
;
A
#
# COMPACT_ATOMS: atom_id res chain seq x y z
N MET A 1 -19.18 6.21 2.25
CA MET A 1 -18.55 5.46 3.36
C MET A 1 -19.38 5.71 4.62
N LYS A 2 -19.73 4.68 5.40
CA LYS A 2 -20.58 4.83 6.61
C LYS A 2 -19.84 5.46 7.81
N ASN A 3 -18.52 5.56 7.78
CA ASN A 3 -17.69 6.08 8.87
C ASN A 3 -16.82 7.25 8.40
N ALA A 4 -16.51 8.17 9.32
CA ALA A 4 -15.51 9.21 9.10
C ALA A 4 -14.13 8.59 8.85
N LEU A 5 -13.34 9.22 7.97
CA LEU A 5 -11.99 8.77 7.67
C LEU A 5 -11.07 8.93 8.89
N PRO A 6 -10.09 8.03 9.07
CA PRO A 6 -9.14 8.14 10.16
C PRO A 6 -8.32 9.43 10.04
N ASN A 7 -8.00 10.05 11.18
CA ASN A 7 -7.14 11.23 11.19
C ASN A 7 -5.69 10.84 10.83
N VAL A 8 -5.33 11.04 9.56
CA VAL A 8 -4.00 10.73 9.02
C VAL A 8 -2.93 11.77 9.40
N LYS A 9 -3.31 12.93 9.97
CA LYS A 9 -2.36 14.03 10.23
C LYS A 9 -1.27 13.65 11.22
N LYS A 10 -1.62 12.82 12.21
CA LYS A 10 -0.72 12.40 13.30
C LYS A 10 0.37 11.39 12.90
N TYR A 11 0.31 10.86 11.68
CA TYR A 11 1.26 9.85 11.21
C TYR A 11 2.28 10.45 10.25
N GLN A 12 3.56 10.11 10.40
CA GLN A 12 4.60 10.50 9.44
C GLN A 12 4.79 9.45 8.33
N THR A 13 4.47 8.19 8.62
CA THR A 13 4.47 7.09 7.66
C THR A 13 3.08 6.47 7.58
N VAL A 14 2.61 6.21 6.37
CA VAL A 14 1.34 5.54 6.08
C VAL A 14 1.57 4.39 5.11
N PHE A 15 1.23 3.18 5.54
CA PHE A 15 1.18 2.00 4.68
C PHE A 15 -0.23 1.87 4.08
N ILE A 16 -0.33 1.70 2.76
CA ILE A 16 -1.61 1.54 2.05
C ILE A 16 -1.69 0.14 1.46
N GLY A 17 -2.47 -0.72 2.11
CA GLY A 17 -2.74 -2.09 1.69
C GLY A 17 -3.95 -2.19 0.77
N SER A 18 -3.83 -2.88 -0.37
CA SER A 18 -4.98 -3.10 -1.25
C SER A 18 -4.82 -4.33 -2.14
N PRO A 19 -5.90 -5.07 -2.46
CA PRO A 19 -5.85 -5.97 -3.60
C PRO A 19 -5.67 -5.16 -4.89
N ILE A 20 -5.03 -5.75 -5.91
CA ILE A 20 -4.98 -5.16 -7.25
C ILE A 20 -6.19 -5.62 -8.07
N TRP A 21 -6.99 -4.67 -8.56
CA TRP A 21 -8.06 -4.92 -9.51
C TRP A 21 -7.74 -4.23 -10.82
N TRP A 22 -7.69 -4.99 -11.92
CA TRP A 22 -7.37 -4.48 -13.26
C TRP A 22 -6.08 -3.67 -13.34
N GLY A 23 -5.07 -4.03 -12.52
CA GLY A 23 -3.77 -3.36 -12.51
C GLY A 23 -3.68 -2.10 -11.64
N GLU A 24 -4.72 -1.74 -10.87
CA GLU A 24 -4.71 -0.52 -10.06
C GLU A 24 -5.49 -0.67 -8.73
N TYR A 25 -5.51 0.41 -7.94
CA TYR A 25 -6.33 0.50 -6.73
C TYR A 25 -7.83 0.40 -7.03
N PRO A 26 -8.58 -0.43 -6.27
CA PRO A 26 -10.03 -0.43 -6.26
C PRO A 26 -10.60 0.96 -5.92
N MET A 27 -11.83 1.22 -6.39
CA MET A 27 -12.52 2.49 -6.16
C MET A 27 -12.64 2.89 -4.68
N VAL A 28 -12.78 1.91 -3.78
CA VAL A 28 -12.83 2.17 -2.33
C VAL A 28 -11.53 2.79 -1.81
N VAL A 29 -10.38 2.38 -2.33
CA VAL A 29 -9.08 2.96 -1.96
C VAL A 29 -8.86 4.30 -2.65
N ARG A 30 -9.34 4.47 -3.89
CA ARG A 30 -9.37 5.79 -4.54
C ARG A 30 -10.17 6.81 -3.74
N THR A 31 -11.34 6.44 -3.21
CA THR A 31 -12.10 7.34 -2.31
C THR A 31 -11.29 7.74 -1.07
N PHE A 32 -10.52 6.83 -0.48
CA PHE A 32 -9.60 7.20 0.61
C PHE A 32 -8.53 8.19 0.14
N ILE A 33 -7.94 7.95 -1.03
CA ILE A 33 -6.90 8.79 -1.61
C ILE A 33 -7.44 10.21 -1.87
N ASP A 34 -8.61 10.33 -2.49
CA ASP A 34 -9.23 11.61 -2.84
C ASP A 34 -9.61 12.44 -1.60
N ASN A 35 -9.83 11.79 -0.45
CA ASN A 35 -10.31 12.43 0.77
C ASN A 35 -9.23 12.55 1.86
N THR A 36 -7.97 12.24 1.56
CA THR A 36 -6.86 12.40 2.49
C THR A 36 -5.72 13.20 1.86
N ASN A 37 -4.89 13.83 2.68
CA ASN A 37 -3.69 14.51 2.21
C ASN A 37 -2.46 13.90 2.89
N LEU A 38 -1.66 13.20 2.09
CA LEU A 38 -0.43 12.55 2.54
C LEU A 38 0.84 13.27 2.06
N ASN A 39 0.73 14.47 1.49
CA ASN A 39 1.88 15.28 1.14
C ASN A 39 2.77 15.58 2.36
N GLY A 40 4.10 15.52 2.17
CA GLY A 40 5.09 15.66 3.25
C GLY A 40 5.25 14.42 4.14
N LYS A 41 4.53 13.32 3.86
CA LYS A 41 4.60 12.05 4.59
C LYS A 41 5.27 10.97 3.74
N THR A 42 5.73 9.92 4.40
CA THR A 42 6.17 8.69 3.75
C THR A 42 4.94 7.83 3.45
N VAL A 43 4.75 7.44 2.19
CA VAL A 43 3.64 6.58 1.78
C VAL A 43 4.18 5.30 1.15
N ILE A 44 3.73 4.14 1.64
CA ILE A 44 4.28 2.85 1.24
C ILE A 44 3.13 1.93 0.79
N PRO A 45 2.98 1.65 -0.51
CA PRO A 45 1.95 0.74 -0.98
C PRO A 45 2.32 -0.71 -0.66
N PHE A 46 1.35 -1.53 -0.29
CA PHE A 46 1.50 -2.98 -0.35
C PHE A 46 0.25 -3.64 -0.91
N THR A 47 0.43 -4.80 -1.53
CA THR A 47 -0.65 -5.46 -2.27
C THR A 47 -0.71 -6.94 -1.99
N THR A 48 -1.91 -7.48 -2.09
CA THR A 48 -2.12 -8.91 -2.31
C THR A 48 -2.58 -9.10 -3.76
N SER A 49 -1.94 -10.00 -4.49
CA SER A 49 -2.27 -10.23 -5.90
C SER A 49 -2.27 -11.73 -6.26
N GLY A 50 -2.89 -12.06 -7.38
CA GLY A 50 -2.74 -13.38 -8.02
C GLY A 50 -1.65 -13.40 -9.09
N GLY A 51 -0.60 -12.57 -8.95
CA GLY A 51 0.49 -12.45 -9.94
C GLY A 51 0.62 -11.07 -10.61
N SER A 52 -0.29 -10.12 -10.34
CA SER A 52 -0.23 -8.76 -10.92
C SER A 52 0.83 -7.84 -10.28
N GLY A 53 1.49 -8.30 -9.22
CA GLY A 53 2.45 -7.50 -8.46
C GLY A 53 1.81 -6.24 -7.89
N LEU A 54 2.53 -5.11 -7.96
CA LEU A 54 2.08 -3.81 -7.45
C LEU A 54 1.15 -3.04 -8.40
N GLY A 55 0.99 -3.47 -9.66
CA GLY A 55 0.30 -2.69 -10.69
C GLY A 55 0.76 -1.22 -10.75
N ASN A 56 -0.18 -0.32 -10.98
CA ASN A 56 0.06 1.14 -11.07
C ASN A 56 -0.03 1.86 -9.72
N THR A 57 -0.08 1.14 -8.60
CA THR A 57 -0.32 1.73 -7.26
C THR A 57 0.63 2.87 -6.93
N ARG A 58 1.92 2.72 -7.24
CA ARG A 58 2.93 3.75 -7.01
C ARG A 58 2.64 5.02 -7.80
N GLU A 59 2.36 4.91 -9.10
CA GLU A 59 2.07 6.07 -9.94
C GLU A 59 0.81 6.81 -9.49
N VAL A 60 -0.21 6.09 -9.02
CA VAL A 60 -1.42 6.70 -8.45
C VAL A 60 -1.08 7.54 -7.23
N LEU A 61 -0.26 7.01 -6.33
CA LEU A 61 0.14 7.72 -5.12
C LEU A 61 1.02 8.93 -5.43
N GLU A 62 1.96 8.81 -6.36
CA GLU A 62 2.82 9.91 -6.79
C GLU A 62 2.01 11.02 -7.47
N LYS A 63 0.99 10.68 -8.27
CA LYS A 63 0.07 11.65 -8.88
C LYS A 63 -0.85 12.32 -7.86
N ALA A 64 -1.41 11.56 -6.92
CA ALA A 64 -2.30 12.09 -5.89
C ALA A 64 -1.56 12.94 -4.84
N TYR A 65 -0.31 12.57 -4.53
CA TYR A 65 0.50 13.20 -3.50
C TYR A 65 1.89 13.56 -4.01
N PRO A 66 2.01 14.58 -4.88
CA PRO A 66 3.27 14.92 -5.56
C PRO A 66 4.39 15.37 -4.61
N LYS A 67 4.07 15.73 -3.35
CA LYS A 67 5.02 16.10 -2.30
C LYS A 67 5.18 15.01 -1.23
N ALA A 68 4.57 13.84 -1.40
CA ALA A 68 4.79 12.70 -0.53
C ALA A 68 6.09 11.98 -0.91
N HIS A 69 6.73 11.36 0.07
CA HIS A 69 7.83 10.44 -0.18
C HIS A 69 7.26 9.02 -0.40
N VAL A 70 6.91 8.72 -1.65
CA VAL A 70 6.37 7.40 -2.02
C VAL A 70 7.52 6.39 -2.14
N ARG A 71 7.55 5.40 -1.25
CA ARG A 71 8.59 4.35 -1.24
C ARG A 71 8.18 3.13 -2.08
N LYS A 72 9.17 2.30 -2.40
CA LYS A 72 8.94 1.00 -3.06
C LYS A 72 7.99 0.15 -2.22
N GLY A 73 6.96 -0.38 -2.86
CA GLY A 73 5.96 -1.22 -2.21
C GLY A 73 6.37 -2.67 -2.06
N PHE A 74 5.47 -3.45 -1.45
CA PHE A 74 5.59 -4.89 -1.27
C PHE A 74 4.36 -5.60 -1.86
N THR A 75 4.57 -6.73 -2.52
CA THR A 75 3.48 -7.55 -3.05
C THR A 75 3.58 -8.93 -2.46
N VAL A 76 2.41 -9.49 -2.13
CA VAL A 76 2.26 -10.86 -1.67
C VAL A 76 1.33 -11.59 -2.62
N GLU A 77 1.77 -12.74 -3.10
CA GLU A 77 0.91 -13.60 -3.91
C GLU A 77 -0.01 -14.43 -3.04
N GLY A 78 -1.31 -14.40 -3.35
CA GLY A 78 -2.33 -15.07 -2.55
C GLY A 78 -2.16 -16.60 -2.50
N GLU A 79 -1.60 -17.21 -3.54
CA GLU A 79 -1.28 -18.64 -3.54
C GLU A 79 -0.16 -18.97 -2.55
N THR A 80 0.91 -18.17 -2.54
CA THR A 80 2.03 -18.32 -1.60
C THR A 80 1.58 -18.18 -0.14
N VAL A 81 0.63 -17.29 0.16
CA VAL A 81 0.04 -17.17 1.51
C VAL A 81 -0.64 -18.47 1.93
N LYS A 82 -1.34 -19.14 0.99
CA LYS A 82 -2.07 -20.38 1.28
C LYS A 82 -1.12 -21.56 1.44
N SER A 83 -0.09 -21.65 0.60
CA SER A 83 0.84 -22.78 0.60
C SER A 83 1.91 -22.68 1.68
N ASP A 84 2.41 -21.47 1.95
CA ASP A 84 3.50 -21.24 2.88
C ASP A 84 3.40 -19.84 3.56
N PRO A 85 2.55 -19.72 4.59
CA PRO A 85 2.39 -18.46 5.31
C PRO A 85 3.66 -18.03 6.08
N ASN A 86 4.55 -18.97 6.42
CA ASN A 86 5.78 -18.66 7.16
C ASN A 86 6.80 -17.95 6.28
N THR A 87 6.92 -18.36 5.02
CA THR A 87 7.77 -17.66 4.03
C THR A 87 7.25 -16.24 3.77
N VAL A 88 5.94 -16.07 3.62
CA VAL A 88 5.34 -14.72 3.46
C VAL A 88 5.65 -13.83 4.67
N LYS A 89 5.54 -14.38 5.89
CA LYS A 89 5.88 -13.64 7.10
C LYS A 89 7.35 -13.23 7.09
N THR A 90 8.23 -14.16 6.76
CA THR A 90 9.69 -13.92 6.68
C THR A 90 10.03 -12.83 5.67
N ASP A 91 9.38 -12.82 4.51
CA ASP A 91 9.63 -11.83 3.47
C ASP A 91 9.05 -10.45 3.82
N ALA A 92 7.89 -10.41 4.49
CA ALA A 92 7.36 -9.19 5.06
C ALA A 92 8.30 -8.62 6.15
N ASP A 93 8.83 -9.46 7.04
CA ASP A 93 9.79 -9.07 8.08
C ASP A 93 11.08 -8.52 7.44
N LYS A 94 11.64 -9.18 6.42
CA LYS A 94 12.80 -8.67 5.68
C LYS A 94 12.53 -7.31 5.03
N TRP A 95 11.35 -7.15 4.40
CA TRP A 95 10.96 -5.91 3.77
C TRP A 95 10.84 -4.77 4.78
N LEU A 96 10.20 -5.00 5.93
CA LEU A 96 10.09 -4.01 7.00
C LEU A 96 11.47 -3.60 7.53
N ASN A 97 12.35 -4.57 7.77
CA ASN A 97 13.73 -4.30 8.21
C ASN A 97 14.50 -3.43 7.20
N GLN A 98 14.36 -3.67 5.89
CA GLN A 98 14.97 -2.83 4.85
C GLN A 98 14.41 -1.40 4.84
N LEU A 99 13.18 -1.22 5.29
CA LEU A 99 12.56 0.09 5.42
C LEU A 99 12.96 0.82 6.70
N GLY A 100 13.54 0.12 7.68
CA GLY A 100 13.92 0.62 9.00
C GLY A 100 12.80 0.50 10.05
N TYR A 101 11.89 -0.47 9.89
CA TYR A 101 10.80 -0.78 10.82
C TYR A 101 10.95 -2.15 11.45
#